data_AF-A0A8T1JN16-F1
#
_entry.id   AF-A0A8T1JN16-F1
#
_cell.length_a   1.000
_cell.length_b   1.000
_cell.length_c   1.000
_cell.angle_alpha   90.00
_cell.angle_beta   90.00
_cell.angle_gamma   90.00
#
_symmetry.space_group_name_H-M   'P 1'
#
loop_
_entity.id
_entity.type
_entity.pdbx_description
1 polymer ?
#
loop_
_entity_poly.entity_id
_entity_poly.type
_entity_poly.pdbx_seq_one_letter_code
_entity_poly.pdbx_strand_id
1 'polypeptide(L)' 'MLIAAKDKAIIASVKAVIAKKFKIKDLGRARFILGIKIDHDMECGTLRISQESYTESIIKKFGQENTKLCFIPPGS' A
#
# COMPACT_ATOMS: atom_id res chain seq x y z
N MET A 1 3.28 -4.90 -9.88
CA MET A 1 4.47 -4.10 -9.57
C MET A 1 4.05 -2.63 -9.43
N LEU A 2 4.54 -1.93 -8.41
CA LEU A 2 4.29 -0.50 -8.22
C LEU A 2 5.52 0.28 -8.67
N ILE A 3 5.32 1.33 -9.45
CA ILE A 3 6.37 2.26 -9.91
C ILE A 3 5.88 3.67 -9.58
N ALA A 4 6.69 4.43 -8.87
CA ALA A 4 6.40 5.81 -8.49
C ALA A 4 7.60 6.69 -8.81
N ALA A 5 7.36 7.83 -9.46
CA ALA A 5 8.35 8.87 -9.69
C ALA A 5 7.64 10.23 -9.82
N LYS A 6 8.36 11.31 -9.55
CA LYS A 6 7.86 12.68 -9.72
C LYS A 6 7.64 13.03 -11.20
N ASP A 7 8.46 12.45 -12.08
CA ASP A 7 8.45 12.72 -13.51
C ASP A 7 7.86 11.55 -14.30
N LYS A 8 6.91 11.85 -15.21
CA LYS A 8 6.21 10.84 -16.01
C LYS A 8 7.11 10.18 -17.06
N ALA A 9 8.13 10.88 -17.56
CA ALA A 9 9.09 10.30 -18.50
C ALA A 9 9.96 9.24 -17.83
N ILE A 10 10.31 9.43 -16.55
CA ILE A 10 11.00 8.39 -15.75
C ILE A 10 10.12 7.14 -15.60
N ILE A 11 8.82 7.30 -15.31
CA ILE A 11 7.90 6.14 -15.23
C ILE A 11 7.85 5.41 -16.57
N ALA A 12 7.78 6.14 -17.69
CA ALA A 12 7.72 5.56 -19.03
C ALA A 12 9.02 4.82 -19.40
N SER A 13 10.18 5.40 -19.11
CA SER A 13 11.48 4.78 -19.41
C SER A 13 11.68 3.48 -18.62
N VAL A 14 11.36 3.48 -17.33
CA VAL A 14 11.43 2.29 -16.47
C VAL A 14 10.46 1.22 -16.99
N LYS A 15 9.23 1.60 -17.35
CA LYS A 15 8.26 0.67 -17.93
C LYS A 15 8.79 0.05 -19.23
N ALA A 16 9.41 0.84 -20.11
CA ALA A 16 9.99 0.34 -21.37
C ALA A 16 11.15 -0.64 -21.14
N VAL A 17 12.03 -0.38 -20.16
CA VAL A 17 13.13 -1.29 -19.81
C VAL A 17 12.60 -2.63 -19.30
N ILE A 18 11.58 -2.61 -18.45
CA ILE A 18 10.96 -3.84 -17.93
C ILE A 18 10.24 -4.60 -19.05
N ALA A 19 9.56 -3.89 -19.95
CA ALA A 19 8.84 -4.49 -21.09
C ALA A 19 9.74 -5.31 -22.01
N LYS A 20 11.03 -4.95 -22.12
CA LYS A 20 12.00 -5.68 -22.96
C LYS A 20 12.25 -7.11 -22.46
N LYS A 21 12.10 -7.35 -21.15
CA LYS A 21 12.36 -8.67 -20.53
C LYS A 21 11.10 -9.38 -20.06
N PHE A 22 10.02 -8.64 -19.79
CA PHE A 22 8.80 -9.18 -19.22
C PHE A 22 7.57 -8.61 -19.93
N LYS A 23 6.57 -9.46 -20.18
CA LYS A 23 5.26 -9.01 -20.65
C LYS A 23 4.55 -8.26 -19.53
N ILE A 24 4.57 -6.93 -19.60
CA ILE A 24 3.89 -6.07 -18.63
C ILE A 24 2.55 -5.57 -19.19
N LYS A 25 1.56 -5.49 -18.30
CA LYS A 25 0.25 -4.88 -18.56
C LYS A 25 0.11 -3.66 -17.66
N ASP A 26 -0.32 -2.55 -18.23
CA ASP A 26 -0.72 -1.41 -17.43
C ASP A 26 -2.10 -1.68 -16.80
N LEU A 27 -2.17 -1.59 -15.48
CA LEU A 27 -3.40 -1.77 -14.70
C LEU A 27 -3.98 -0.43 -14.24
N GLY A 28 -3.47 0.68 -14.76
CA GLY A 28 -3.78 2.02 -14.30
C GLY A 28 -3.27 2.27 -12.88
N ARG A 29 -4.05 3.05 -12.13
CA ARG A 29 -3.69 3.47 -10.77
C ARG A 29 -3.69 2.27 -9.82
N ALA A 30 -2.55 2.07 -9.14
CA ALA A 30 -2.45 1.01 -8.14
C ALA A 30 -3.40 1.29 -6.96
N ARG A 31 -4.29 0.34 -6.70
CA ARG A 31 -5.20 0.36 -5.54
C ARG A 31 -4.78 -0.63 -4.45
N PHE A 32 -4.02 -1.66 -4.82
CA PHE A 32 -3.52 -2.69 -3.92
C PHE A 32 -2.12 -3.14 -4.31
N ILE A 33 -1.25 -3.32 -3.32
CA ILE A 33 0.06 -3.98 -3.47
C ILE A 33 0.24 -4.97 -2.31
N LEU A 34 0.45 -6.26 -2.60
CA LEU A 34 0.73 -7.29 -1.57
C LEU A 34 -0.28 -7.30 -0.40
N GLY A 35 -1.56 -7.05 -0.66
CA GLY A 35 -2.61 -6.97 0.39
C GLY A 35 -2.70 -5.64 1.12
N ILE A 36 -1.85 -4.67 0.76
CA ILE A 36 -1.89 -3.30 1.26
C ILE A 36 -2.73 -2.46 0.32
N LYS A 37 -3.76 -1.79 0.84
CA LYS A 37 -4.59 -0.83 0.09
C LYS A 37 -3.83 0.48 -0.06
N ILE A 38 -3.80 1.00 -1.28
CA ILE A 38 -3.21 2.29 -1.62
C ILE A 38 -4.32 3.20 -2.10
N ASP A 39 -4.43 4.36 -1.46
CA ASP A 39 -5.26 5.46 -1.89
C ASP A 39 -4.35 6.65 -2.15
N HIS A 40 -4.30 7.08 -3.41
CA HIS A 40 -3.52 8.24 -3.78
C HIS A 40 -4.54 9.36 -4.05
N ASP A 41 -4.26 10.56 -3.58
CA ASP A 41 -5.01 11.76 -3.87
C ASP A 41 -4.10 12.68 -4.68
N MET A 42 -4.39 12.88 -5.98
CA MET A 42 -3.50 13.67 -6.84
C MET A 42 -3.70 15.16 -6.66
N GLU A 43 -4.85 15.58 -6.15
CA GLU A 43 -5.21 16.99 -5.99
C GLU A 43 -4.50 17.57 -4.76
N CYS A 44 -4.52 16.83 -3.66
CA CYS A 44 -3.80 17.13 -2.42
C CYS A 44 -2.35 16.63 -2.45
N GLY A 45 -1.98 15.75 -3.39
CA GLY A 45 -0.64 15.16 -3.47
C GLY A 45 -0.33 14.15 -2.36
N THR A 46 -1.36 13.55 -1.76
CA THR A 46 -1.22 12.67 -0.59
C THR A 46 -1.32 11.20 -0.99
N LEU A 47 -0.41 10.36 -0.48
CA LEU A 47 -0.47 8.91 -0.64
C LEU A 47 -0.82 8.27 0.71
N ARG A 48 -2.02 7.71 0.82
CA ARG A 48 -2.47 6.96 1.98
C ARG A 48 -2.35 5.46 1.74
N ILE A 49 -1.84 4.77 2.75
CA ILE A 49 -1.62 3.34 2.73
C ILE A 49 -2.41 2.75 3.90
N SER A 50 -3.22 1.72 3.64
CA SER A 50 -4.02 1.02 4.67
C SER A 50 -3.79 -0.49 4.59
N GLN A 51 -3.62 -1.12 5.75
CA GLN A 51 -3.44 -2.55 5.89
C GLN A 51 -4.45 -3.15 6.88
N GLU A 52 -5.66 -2.59 6.90
CA GLU A 52 -6.75 -2.96 7.81
C GLU A 52 -6.98 -4.48 7.89
N SER A 53 -7.04 -5.16 6.74
CA SER A 53 -7.22 -6.62 6.68
C SER A 53 -6.09 -7.41 7.36
N TYR A 54 -4.86 -6.90 7.35
CA TYR A 54 -3.77 -7.52 8.11
C TYR A 54 -3.94 -7.28 9.61
N THR A 55 -4.32 -6.06 10.01
CA THR A 55 -4.63 -5.75 11.41
C THR A 55 -5.75 -6.66 11.94
N GLU A 56 -6.84 -6.82 11.20
CA GLU A 56 -7.92 -7.75 11.54
C GLU A 56 -7.42 -9.20 11.65
N SER A 57 -6.56 -9.62 10.71
CA SER A 57 -5.98 -10.97 10.73
C SER A 57 -5.11 -11.22 11.97
N ILE A 58 -4.34 -10.21 12.41
CA ILE A 58 -3.53 -10.29 13.63
C ILE A 58 -4.43 -10.33 14.87
N ILE A 59 -5.42 -9.45 14.96
CA ILE A 59 -6.39 -9.44 16.08
C ILE A 59 -7.05 -10.82 16.22
N LYS A 60 -7.51 -11.40 15.11
CA LYS A 60 -8.10 -12.73 15.08
C LYS A 60 -7.09 -13.83 15.47
N LYS A 61 -5.86 -13.75 14.96
CA LYS A 61 -4.81 -14.74 15.26
C LYS A 61 -4.47 -14.82 16.75
N PHE A 62 -4.50 -13.69 17.45
CA PHE A 62 -4.23 -13.63 18.89
C PHE A 62 -5.49 -13.71 19.76
N GLY A 63 -6.66 -13.97 19.17
CA GLY A 63 -7.94 -14.05 19.89
C GLY A 63 -8.32 -12.73 20.56
N GLN A 64 -7.83 -11.60 20.03
CA GLN A 64 -8.03 -10.28 20.62
C GLN A 64 -9.30 -9.56 20.12
N GLU A 65 -10.17 -10.27 19.41
CA GLU A 65 -11.44 -9.76 18.85
C GLU A 65 -12.40 -9.16 19.91
N ASN A 66 -12.26 -9.55 21.18
CA ASN A 66 -13.07 -9.07 22.30
C ASN A 66 -12.24 -8.54 23.49
N THR A 67 -10.96 -8.20 23.28
CA THR A 67 -10.09 -7.75 24.39
C THR A 67 -10.42 -6.30 24.77
N LYS A 68 -10.69 -6.05 26.07
CA LYS A 68 -10.81 -4.70 26.62
C LYS A 68 -9.49 -3.93 26.39
N LEU A 69 -9.58 -2.69 25.92
CA LEU A 69 -8.46 -1.76 25.88
C LEU A 69 -7.85 -1.67 27.28
N CYS A 70 -6.69 -2.31 27.50
CA CYS A 70 -5.91 -2.05 28.69
C CYS A 70 -5.31 -0.66 28.50
N PHE A 71 -5.66 0.27 29.38
CA PHE A 71 -5.06 1.59 29.41
C PHE A 71 -3.57 1.39 29.71
N ILE A 72 -2.72 1.49 28.70
CA ILE A 72 -1.27 1.53 28.88
C ILE A 72 -0.97 3.00 29.20
N PRO A 73 -0.63 3.36 30.46
CA PRO A 73 -0.25 4.72 30.75
C PRO A 73 0.99 5.07 29.90
N PRO A 74 1.07 6.30 29.34
CA PRO A 74 2.26 6.73 28.63
C PRO A 74 3.45 6.58 29.58
N GLY A 75 4.44 5.78 29.17
CA GLY A 75 5.64 5.54 29.96
C GLY A 75 6.35 6.85 30.27
N SER A 76 6.68 7.02 31.54
CA SER A 76 7.49 8.11 32.11
C SER A 76 8.87 8.22 31.47
#